data_AF-A0A1I1ZXH2-F1
#
_entry.id   AF-A0A1I1ZXH2-F1
#
_cell.length_a   1.000
_cell.length_b   1.000
_cell.length_c   1.000
_cell.angle_alpha   90.00
_cell.angle_beta   90.00
_cell.angle_gamma   90.00
#
_symmetry.space_group_name_H-M   'P 1'
#
loop_
_entity.id
_entity.type
_entity.pdbx_description
1 polymer ?
#
loop_
_entity_poly.entity_id
_entity_poly.type
_entity_poly.pdbx_seq_one_letter_code
_entity_poly.pdbx_strand_id
1 'polypeptide(L)'
;MKYTINLIHNIDVDITNQLINIWEKAVRHTHYFLTEQDIVSIREQVRSSLKTMTILVGVKKEEQIIKAFLAVKGNKIEMLFVDPTAMRTGLGQKLINFALNEFGAQYVDVNLENHSAIKFYEHIGFKVCGYSEHDNFNNPFPIIHMIKELP
;
A
#
# COMPACT_ATOMS: atom_id res chain seq x y z
N MET A 1 -17.91 -2.07 13.87
CA MET A 1 -16.82 -2.16 12.87
C MET A 1 -15.50 -2.42 13.58
N LYS A 2 -14.78 -3.50 13.24
CA LYS A 2 -13.58 -4.02 13.93
C LYS A 2 -12.33 -3.12 13.84
N TYR A 3 -12.27 -2.29 12.79
CA TYR A 3 -11.13 -1.42 12.51
C TYR A 3 -11.53 0.06 12.43
N THR A 4 -10.60 0.96 12.71
CA THR A 4 -10.68 2.41 12.43
C THR A 4 -9.58 2.83 11.46
N ILE A 5 -9.82 3.90 10.71
CA ILE A 5 -8.82 4.54 9.86
C ILE A 5 -8.34 5.80 10.58
N ASN A 6 -7.03 5.92 10.78
CA ASN A 6 -6.41 7.07 11.42
C ASN A 6 -5.34 7.65 10.51
N LEU A 7 -5.24 8.99 10.46
CA LEU A 7 -4.13 9.70 9.84
C LEU A 7 -2.96 9.79 10.84
N ILE A 8 -1.75 9.44 10.39
CA ILE A 8 -0.54 9.56 11.20
C ILE A 8 0.16 10.88 10.85
N HIS A 9 0.33 11.74 11.86
CA HIS A 9 0.99 13.04 11.72
C HIS A 9 2.48 13.02 12.08
N ASN A 10 2.91 12.05 12.90
CA ASN A 10 4.30 11.89 13.31
C ASN A 10 4.69 10.41 13.20
N ILE A 11 5.70 10.13 12.40
CA ILE A 11 6.20 8.77 12.16
C ILE A 11 7.51 8.64 12.92
N ASP A 12 7.44 8.11 14.14
CA ASP A 12 8.62 7.77 14.92
C ASP A 12 9.19 6.39 14.53
N VAL A 13 10.24 5.97 15.23
CA VAL A 13 10.91 4.70 14.98
C VAL A 13 10.01 3.49 15.23
N ASP A 14 9.10 3.56 16.21
CA ASP A 14 8.23 2.45 16.56
C ASP A 14 7.14 2.25 15.50
N ILE A 15 6.45 3.33 15.13
CA ILE A 15 5.47 3.32 14.04
C ILE A 15 6.15 2.85 12.76
N THR A 16 7.33 3.39 12.42
CA THR A 16 8.09 2.95 11.24
C THR A 16 8.32 1.44 11.26
N ASN A 17 8.74 0.88 12.39
CA ASN A 17 8.99 -0.55 12.51
C ASN A 17 7.71 -1.38 12.38
N GLN A 18 6.58 -0.91 12.90
CA GLN A 18 5.28 -1.56 12.73
C GLN A 18 4.86 -1.58 11.26
N LEU A 19 4.97 -0.46 10.55
CA LEU A 19 4.62 -0.37 9.12
C LEU A 19 5.51 -1.28 8.26
N ILE A 20 6.81 -1.28 8.52
CA ILE A 20 7.76 -2.16 7.82
C ILE A 20 7.46 -3.63 8.09
N ASN A 21 7.09 -4.01 9.31
CA ASN A 21 6.71 -5.39 9.62
C ASN A 21 5.44 -5.82 8.86
N ILE A 22 4.45 -4.93 8.73
CA ILE A 22 3.23 -5.20 7.96
C ILE A 22 3.57 -5.36 6.47
N TRP A 23 4.37 -4.44 5.94
CA TRP A 23 4.86 -4.49 4.56
C TRP A 23 5.56 -5.83 4.29
N GLU A 24 6.52 -6.20 5.12
CA GLU A 24 7.32 -7.42 4.93
C GLU A 24 6.46 -8.67 4.95
N LYS A 25 5.55 -8.79 5.93
CA LYS A 25 4.59 -9.92 6.00
C LYS A 25 3.69 -9.98 4.77
N ALA A 26 3.19 -8.84 4.31
CA ALA A 26 2.30 -8.77 3.16
C ALA A 26 3.04 -9.12 1.86
N VAL A 27 4.26 -8.61 1.68
CA VAL A 27 5.11 -8.91 0.52
C VAL A 27 5.42 -10.40 0.46
N ARG A 28 5.91 -11.00 1.55
CA ARG A 28 6.18 -12.45 1.64
C ARG A 28 4.96 -13.32 1.38
N HIS A 29 3.75 -12.79 1.59
CA HIS A 29 2.51 -13.51 1.37
C HIS A 29 1.93 -13.35 -0.05
N THR A 30 2.40 -12.37 -0.83
CA THR A 30 1.75 -12.01 -2.10
C THR A 30 2.70 -11.85 -3.29
N HIS A 31 3.98 -11.60 -3.04
CA HIS A 31 5.00 -11.35 -4.05
C HIS A 31 6.00 -12.51 -4.08
N TYR A 32 5.50 -13.72 -4.38
CA TYR A 32 6.31 -14.94 -4.43
C TYR A 32 7.44 -14.90 -5.46
N PHE A 33 7.42 -13.93 -6.37
CA PHE A 33 8.45 -13.70 -7.38
C PHE A 33 9.70 -12.99 -6.84
N LEU A 34 9.62 -12.35 -5.66
CA LEU A 34 10.76 -11.66 -5.05
C LEU A 34 11.63 -12.64 -4.26
N THR A 35 12.95 -12.51 -4.39
CA THR A 35 13.91 -13.24 -3.57
C THR A 35 14.07 -12.58 -2.19
N GLU A 36 14.65 -13.30 -1.23
CA GLU A 36 15.00 -12.73 0.08
C GLU A 36 15.89 -11.49 -0.04
N GLN A 37 16.83 -11.50 -1.00
CA GLN A 37 17.73 -10.39 -1.24
C GLN A 37 16.97 -9.16 -1.76
N ASP A 38 15.99 -9.36 -2.63
CA ASP A 38 15.12 -8.28 -3.12
C ASP A 38 14.31 -7.69 -1.98
N ILE A 39 13.71 -8.54 -1.13
CA ILE A 39 12.94 -8.08 0.03
C ILE A 39 13.82 -7.24 0.97
N VAL A 40 15.03 -7.69 1.29
CA VAL A 40 15.94 -6.91 2.16
C VAL A 40 16.31 -5.57 1.52
N SER A 41 16.58 -5.53 0.22
CA SER A 41 16.90 -4.29 -0.50
C SER A 41 15.72 -3.30 -0.52
N ILE A 42 14.53 -3.78 -0.88
CA ILE A 42 13.32 -2.96 -0.98
C ILE A 42 12.90 -2.45 0.41
N ARG A 43 13.11 -3.24 1.47
CA ARG A 43 12.77 -2.88 2.85
C ARG A 43 13.36 -1.55 3.28
N GLU A 44 14.63 -1.31 2.97
CA GLU A 44 15.31 -0.06 3.33
C GLU A 44 14.82 1.13 2.48
N GLN A 45 14.48 0.88 1.21
CA GLN A 45 13.89 1.89 0.32
C GLN A 45 12.50 2.31 0.80
N VAL A 46 11.67 1.34 1.20
CA VAL A 46 10.35 1.58 1.79
C VAL A 46 10.49 2.36 3.10
N ARG A 47 11.40 1.94 3.99
CA ARG A 47 11.68 2.63 5.26
C ARG A 47 12.05 4.10 5.04
N SER A 48 12.88 4.39 4.04
CA SER A 48 13.25 5.77 3.70
C SER A 48 12.05 6.56 3.17
N SER A 49 11.28 5.97 2.25
CA SER A 49 10.16 6.61 1.56
C SER A 49 9.03 7.04 2.50
N LEU A 50 8.72 6.22 3.51
CA LEU A 50 7.66 6.50 4.51
C LEU A 50 7.80 7.88 5.17
N LYS A 51 9.03 8.39 5.34
CA LYS A 51 9.30 9.67 6.01
C LYS A 51 8.76 10.90 5.27
N THR A 52 8.44 10.75 3.99
CA THR A 52 8.06 11.86 3.11
C THR A 52 6.60 11.79 2.64
N MET A 53 5.84 10.81 3.12
CA MET A 53 4.50 10.50 2.66
C MET A 53 3.45 10.78 3.72
N THR A 54 2.23 11.04 3.28
CA THR A 54 1.05 11.08 4.15
C THR A 54 0.60 9.65 4.40
N ILE A 55 0.49 9.23 5.67
CA ILE A 55 0.20 7.83 6.01
C ILE A 55 -1.15 7.70 6.71
N LEU A 56 -2.00 6.85 6.15
CA LEU A 56 -3.21 6.32 6.79
C LEU A 56 -2.93 4.94 7.37
N VAL A 57 -3.47 4.66 8.55
CA VAL A 57 -3.37 3.35 9.19
C VAL A 57 -4.74 2.77 9.52
N GLY A 58 -4.86 1.47 9.33
CA GLY A 58 -5.99 0.68 9.78
C GLY A 58 -5.71 0.05 11.15
N VAL A 59 -6.40 0.49 12.20
CA VAL A 59 -6.16 0.06 13.59
C VAL A 59 -7.27 -0.87 14.05
N LYS A 60 -6.91 -2.02 14.65
CA LYS A 60 -7.89 -2.92 15.29
C LYS A 60 -8.30 -2.34 16.65
N LYS A 61 -9.58 -2.01 16.82
CA LYS A 61 -10.10 -1.23 17.95
C LYS A 61 -9.77 -1.80 19.33
N GLU A 62 -9.91 -3.11 19.51
CA GLU A 62 -9.77 -3.77 20.81
C GLU A 62 -8.31 -3.84 21.28
N GLU A 63 -7.36 -3.94 20.34
CA GLU A 63 -5.95 -4.18 20.65
C GLU A 63 -5.10 -2.92 20.46
N GLN A 64 -5.64 -1.87 19.83
CA GLN A 64 -4.90 -0.68 19.40
C GLN A 64 -3.68 -1.01 18.51
N ILE A 65 -3.77 -2.11 17.75
CA ILE A 65 -2.71 -2.59 16.87
C ILE A 65 -2.96 -2.14 15.44
N ILE A 66 -1.94 -1.60 14.79
CA ILE A 66 -1.94 -1.30 13.36
C ILE A 66 -1.94 -2.62 12.58
N LYS A 67 -2.88 -2.77 11.64
CA LYS A 67 -3.08 -3.97 10.81
C LYS A 67 -3.03 -3.70 9.32
N ALA A 68 -2.99 -2.45 8.91
CA ALA A 68 -2.78 -2.05 7.52
C ALA A 68 -2.29 -0.61 7.48
N PHE A 69 -1.65 -0.24 6.39
CA PHE A 69 -1.37 1.16 6.10
C PHE A 69 -1.50 1.45 4.60
N LEU A 70 -1.74 2.73 4.31
CA LEU A 70 -1.74 3.30 2.98
C LEU A 70 -0.91 4.57 3.01
N ALA A 71 0.07 4.69 2.11
CA ALA A 71 0.89 5.89 1.96
C ALA A 71 0.51 6.62 0.67
N VAL A 72 0.32 7.94 0.78
CA VAL A 72 -0.07 8.84 -0.30
C VAL A 72 1.03 9.88 -0.51
N LYS A 73 1.29 10.20 -1.79
CA LYS A 73 2.09 11.35 -2.19
C LYS A 73 1.33 12.13 -3.27
N GLY A 74 0.91 13.35 -2.94
CA GLY A 74 0.02 14.13 -3.82
C GLY A 74 -1.30 13.40 -4.04
N ASN A 75 -1.65 13.14 -5.31
CA ASN A 75 -2.86 12.42 -5.72
C ASN A 75 -2.60 10.94 -6.09
N LYS A 76 -1.50 10.36 -5.59
CA LYS A 76 -1.11 8.98 -5.89
C LYS A 76 -1.00 8.14 -4.61
N ILE A 77 -1.60 6.96 -4.65
CA ILE A 77 -1.38 5.89 -3.68
C ILE A 77 -0.05 5.23 -4.05
N GLU A 78 0.98 5.46 -3.22
CA GLU A 78 2.31 4.90 -3.44
C GLU A 78 2.45 3.52 -2.80
N MET A 79 1.73 3.27 -1.70
CA MET A 79 1.80 2.01 -0.97
C MET A 79 0.46 1.66 -0.35
N LEU A 80 0.07 0.39 -0.43
CA LEU A 80 -1.03 -0.17 0.35
C LEU A 80 -0.67 -1.59 0.76
N PHE A 81 -0.56 -1.81 2.07
CA PHE A 81 -0.25 -3.12 2.63
C PHE A 81 -1.18 -3.44 3.80
N VAL A 82 -1.68 -4.68 3.81
CA VAL A 82 -2.58 -5.19 4.84
C VAL A 82 -1.91 -6.43 5.44
N ASP A 83 -1.83 -6.49 6.77
CA ASP A 83 -1.33 -7.66 7.48
C ASP A 83 -2.16 -8.89 7.04
N PRO A 84 -1.53 -10.04 6.72
CA PRO A 84 -2.23 -11.24 6.27
C PRO A 84 -3.40 -11.65 7.18
N THR A 85 -3.29 -11.44 8.49
CA THR A 85 -4.34 -11.75 9.49
C THR A 85 -5.56 -10.83 9.41
N ALA A 86 -5.47 -9.72 8.67
CA ALA A 86 -6.52 -8.74 8.46
C ALA A 86 -6.94 -8.60 6.98
N MET A 87 -6.39 -9.40 6.08
CA MET A 87 -6.80 -9.44 4.68
C MET A 87 -8.25 -9.91 4.53
N ARG A 88 -8.90 -9.53 3.41
CA ARG A 88 -10.30 -9.88 3.09
C ARG A 88 -11.35 -9.43 4.12
N THR A 89 -10.99 -8.50 5.01
CA THR A 89 -11.92 -7.86 5.98
C THR A 89 -12.54 -6.55 5.48
N GLY A 90 -12.22 -6.13 4.25
CA GLY A 90 -12.57 -4.83 3.68
C GLY A 90 -11.68 -3.67 4.16
N LEU A 91 -10.63 -3.93 4.96
CA LEU A 91 -9.75 -2.89 5.49
C LEU A 91 -8.99 -2.12 4.40
N GLY A 92 -8.46 -2.82 3.38
CA GLY A 92 -7.78 -2.18 2.26
C GLY A 92 -8.69 -1.24 1.47
N GLN A 93 -9.92 -1.68 1.17
CA GLN A 93 -10.91 -0.85 0.48
C GLN A 93 -11.28 0.41 1.28
N LYS A 94 -11.38 0.30 2.61
CA LYS A 94 -11.63 1.45 3.48
C LYS A 94 -10.49 2.48 3.45
N LEU A 95 -9.25 2.00 3.45
CA LEU A 95 -8.09 2.88 3.31
C LEU A 95 -8.11 3.61 1.96
N ILE A 96 -8.39 2.90 0.86
CA ILE A 96 -8.48 3.50 -0.47
C ILE A 96 -9.59 4.54 -0.54
N ASN A 97 -10.79 4.22 -0.06
CA ASN A 97 -11.91 5.15 -0.08
C ASN A 97 -11.60 6.43 0.72
N PHE A 98 -10.91 6.29 1.87
CA PHE A 98 -10.45 7.45 2.62
C PHE A 98 -9.43 8.27 1.82
N ALA A 99 -8.44 7.62 1.19
CA ALA A 99 -7.43 8.31 0.41
C ALA A 99 -8.00 9.02 -0.83
N LEU A 100 -8.99 8.42 -1.50
CA LEU A 100 -9.71 9.03 -2.62
C LEU A 100 -10.48 10.28 -2.16
N ASN A 101 -11.22 10.17 -1.06
CA ASN A 101 -12.08 11.26 -0.59
C ASN A 101 -11.28 12.43 0.01
N GLU A 102 -10.25 12.15 0.80
CA GLU A 102 -9.54 13.19 1.55
C GLU A 102 -8.35 13.77 0.79
N PHE A 103 -7.71 12.98 -0.08
CA PHE A 103 -6.48 13.40 -0.77
C PHE A 103 -6.61 13.40 -2.30
N GLY A 104 -7.77 13.02 -2.84
CA GLY A 104 -7.94 12.86 -4.28
C GLY A 104 -6.98 11.82 -4.88
N ALA A 105 -6.59 10.80 -4.09
CA ALA A 105 -5.54 9.85 -4.45
C ALA A 105 -6.01 8.84 -5.51
N GLN A 106 -6.15 9.32 -6.75
CA GLN A 106 -6.76 8.62 -7.87
C GLN A 106 -5.80 7.77 -8.71
N TYR A 107 -4.49 7.88 -8.48
CA TYR A 107 -3.48 7.11 -9.20
C TYR A 107 -2.88 6.01 -8.32
N VAL A 108 -2.53 4.88 -8.93
CA VAL A 108 -1.75 3.81 -8.29
C VAL A 108 -0.92 3.08 -9.33
N ASP A 109 0.27 2.62 -8.91
CA ASP A 109 1.08 1.70 -9.69
C ASP A 109 1.00 0.32 -9.07
N VAL A 110 0.89 -0.71 -9.91
CA VAL A 110 0.82 -2.10 -9.46
C VAL A 110 1.81 -2.92 -10.25
N ASN A 111 2.61 -3.73 -9.55
CA ASN A 111 3.47 -4.70 -10.21
C ASN A 111 2.63 -5.70 -11.03
N LEU A 112 3.03 -5.95 -12.28
CA LEU A 112 2.28 -6.76 -13.23
C LEU A 112 2.08 -8.21 -12.76
N GLU A 113 3.05 -8.76 -12.01
CA GLU A 113 2.99 -10.12 -11.43
C GLU A 113 2.03 -10.20 -10.23
N ASN A 114 1.66 -9.07 -9.62
CA ASN A 114 0.73 -9.04 -8.50
C ASN A 114 -0.73 -9.04 -8.98
N HIS A 115 -1.14 -10.14 -9.61
CA HIS A 115 -2.50 -10.33 -10.13
C HIS A 115 -3.60 -10.15 -9.07
N SER A 116 -3.29 -10.41 -7.79
CA SER A 116 -4.22 -10.21 -6.68
C SER A 116 -4.50 -8.72 -6.45
N ALA A 117 -3.44 -7.89 -6.44
CA ALA A 117 -3.58 -6.45 -6.31
C ALA A 117 -4.30 -5.84 -7.51
N ILE A 118 -3.96 -6.28 -8.73
CA ILE A 118 -4.63 -5.80 -9.96
C ILE A 118 -6.15 -6.01 -9.85
N LYS A 119 -6.59 -7.24 -9.59
CA LYS A 119 -8.03 -7.56 -9.42
C LYS A 119 -8.68 -6.77 -8.30
N PHE A 120 -7.94 -6.51 -7.22
CA PHE A 120 -8.43 -5.71 -6.10
C PHE A 120 -8.67 -4.25 -6.49
N TYR A 121 -7.75 -3.62 -7.22
CA TYR A 121 -7.92 -2.24 -7.69
C TYR A 121 -9.00 -2.14 -8.79
N GLU A 122 -9.07 -3.10 -9.71
CA GLU A 122 -10.15 -3.20 -10.71
C GLU A 122 -11.53 -3.29 -10.04
N HIS A 123 -11.66 -4.09 -8.98
CA HIS A 123 -12.91 -4.21 -8.23
C HIS A 123 -13.34 -2.89 -7.57
N ILE A 124 -12.39 -2.02 -7.23
CA ILE A 124 -12.66 -0.68 -6.67
C ILE A 124 -12.98 0.34 -7.79
N GLY A 125 -12.78 -0.03 -9.05
CA GLY A 125 -13.08 0.78 -10.22
C GLY A 125 -11.88 1.59 -10.74
N PHE A 126 -10.65 1.23 -10.35
CA PHE A 126 -9.46 1.69 -11.07
C PHE A 126 -9.38 1.00 -12.44
N LYS A 127 -8.86 1.70 -13.43
CA LYS A 127 -8.65 1.21 -14.79
C LYS A 127 -7.19 1.40 -15.19
N VAL A 128 -6.65 0.46 -15.95
CA VAL A 128 -5.29 0.58 -16.50
C VAL A 128 -5.23 1.77 -17.46
N CYS A 129 -4.25 2.64 -17.28
CA CYS A 129 -4.00 3.81 -18.13
C CYS A 129 -2.56 3.89 -18.64
N GLY A 130 -1.68 2.96 -18.26
CA GLY A 130 -0.31 2.93 -18.73
C GLY A 130 0.46 1.70 -18.26
N TYR A 131 1.69 1.59 -18.75
CA TYR A 131 2.62 0.52 -18.47
C TYR A 131 4.05 1.07 -18.44
N SER A 132 4.88 0.53 -17.56
CA SER A 132 6.32 0.77 -17.52
C SER A 132 7.07 -0.55 -17.34
N GLU A 133 8.18 -0.71 -18.07
CA GLU A 133 9.05 -1.88 -17.95
C GLU A 133 9.79 -1.96 -16.60
N HIS A 134 9.97 -0.82 -15.95
CA HIS A 134 10.67 -0.68 -14.68
C HIS A 134 9.76 -0.06 -13.61
N ASP A 135 10.03 -0.38 -12.35
CA ASP A 135 9.34 0.22 -11.21
C ASP A 135 9.87 1.62 -10.87
N ASN A 136 9.28 2.25 -9.84
CA ASN A 136 9.68 3.59 -9.37
C ASN A 136 11.11 3.66 -8.80
N PHE A 137 11.78 2.53 -8.62
CA PHE A 137 13.16 2.42 -8.17
C PHE A 137 14.11 1.96 -9.30
N ASN A 138 13.62 1.92 -10.55
CA ASN A 138 14.34 1.48 -11.73
C ASN A 138 14.75 -0.02 -11.69
N ASN A 139 14.06 -0.84 -10.90
CA ASN A 139 14.21 -2.29 -10.94
C ASN A 139 13.47 -2.85 -12.17
N PRO A 140 13.91 -3.99 -12.74
CA PRO A 140 13.28 -4.64 -13.90
C PRO A 140 12.00 -5.40 -13.50
N PHE A 141 11.09 -4.70 -12.84
CA PHE A 141 9.83 -5.20 -12.33
C PHE A 141 8.70 -4.42 -13.01
N PRO A 142 8.14 -4.94 -14.12
CA PRO A 142 7.13 -4.22 -14.87
C PRO A 142 5.93 -3.83 -14.00
N ILE A 143 5.47 -2.60 -14.18
CA ILE A 143 4.31 -2.06 -13.48
C ILE A 143 3.25 -1.59 -14.47
N ILE A 144 1.99 -1.67 -14.05
CA ILE A 144 0.88 -1.00 -14.71
C ILE A 144 0.50 0.23 -13.90
N HIS A 145 0.18 1.30 -14.62
CA HIS A 145 -0.38 2.51 -14.05
C HIS A 145 -1.90 2.40 -14.12
N MET A 146 -2.58 2.67 -13.01
CA MET A 146 -4.03 2.64 -12.94
C MET A 146 -4.58 3.97 -12.41
N ILE A 147 -5.71 4.38 -12.95
CA ILE A 147 -6.43 5.59 -12.54
C ILE A 147 -7.88 5.26 -12.18
N LYS A 148 -8.40 5.91 -11.15
CA LYS A 148 -9.84 5.94 -10.86
C LYS A 148 -10.37 7.35 -11.03
N GLU A 149 -11.19 7.57 -12.04
CA GLU A 149 -11.90 8.85 -12.20
C GLU A 149 -12.76 9.13 -10.96
N LEU A 150 -12.59 10.33 -10.41
CA LEU A 150 -13.42 10.89 -9.35
C LEU A 150 -14.66 11.54 -9.99
N PRO A 151 -15.85 11.40 -9.38
CA PRO A 151 -17.08 12.03 -9.86
C PRO A 151 -17.05 13.57 -9.74
#